data_AF-A0A939JYL8-F1
#
_entry.id   AF-A0A939JYL8-F1
#
_cell.length_a   1.000
_cell.length_b   1.000
_cell.length_c   1.000
_cell.angle_alpha   90.00
_cell.angle_beta   90.00
_cell.angle_gamma   90.00
#
_symmetry.space_group_name_H-M   'P 1'
#
loop_
_entity.id
_entity.type
_entity.pdbx_description
1 polymer ?
#
loop_
_entity_poly.entity_id
_entity_poly.type
_entity_poly.pdbx_seq_one_letter_code
_entity_poly.pdbx_strand_id
1 'polypeptide(L)'
;MEQQLASQLTYPEALREGKGGSVVVVQFRLAENNSVLTPTVFTANEKLKSDLTRQLLNAKLTVGEQATPGEVHTARLHFKAE
;
A
#
# COMPACT_ATOMS: atom_id res chain seq x y z
N MET A 1 4.73 8.29 6.47
CA MET A 1 3.80 7.87 5.39
C MET A 1 3.27 6.45 5.60
N GLU A 2 4.13 5.51 6.04
CA GLU A 2 3.76 4.10 6.18
C GLU A 2 2.59 3.84 7.15
N GLN A 3 2.48 4.59 8.26
CA GLN A 3 1.37 4.44 9.22
C GLN A 3 0.02 4.83 8.63
N GLN A 4 -0.04 5.89 7.81
CA GLN A 4 -1.25 6.33 7.12
C GLN A 4 -1.70 5.32 6.07
N LEU A 5 -0.74 4.76 5.32
CA LEU A 5 -1.02 3.65 4.41
C LEU A 5 -1.61 2.46 5.18
N ALA A 6 -0.97 2.08 6.29
CA ALA A 6 -1.43 0.96 7.12
C ALA A 6 -2.82 1.19 7.72
N SER A 7 -3.17 2.42 8.12
CA SER A 7 -4.51 2.75 8.63
C SER A 7 -5.60 2.75 7.55
N GLN A 8 -5.26 3.06 6.30
CA GLN A 8 -6.20 3.03 5.16
C GLN A 8 -6.33 1.62 4.55
N LEU A 9 -5.38 0.74 4.83
CA LEU A 9 -5.35 -0.62 4.31
C LEU A 9 -6.09 -1.56 5.25
N THR A 10 -7.13 -2.19 4.71
CA THR A 10 -7.78 -3.29 5.40
C THR A 10 -6.89 -4.54 5.29
N TYR A 11 -6.74 -5.27 6.38
CA TYR A 11 -5.96 -6.50 6.41
C TYR A 11 -6.50 -7.48 5.33
N PRO A 12 -5.74 -7.78 4.27
CA PRO A 12 -6.25 -8.54 3.15
C PRO A 12 -6.50 -10.00 3.56
N GLU A 13 -7.63 -10.56 3.14
CA GLU A 13 -8.01 -11.96 3.47
C GLU A 13 -6.95 -12.97 3.01
N ALA A 14 -6.24 -12.67 1.93
CA ALA A 14 -5.13 -13.49 1.44
C ALA A 14 -3.96 -13.63 2.45
N LEU A 15 -3.79 -12.68 3.38
CA LEU A 15 -2.88 -12.83 4.53
C LEU A 15 -3.51 -13.57 5.69
N ARG A 16 -4.85 -13.54 5.83
CA ARG A 16 -5.55 -14.28 6.91
C ARG A 16 -5.46 -15.79 6.65
N GLU A 17 -5.54 -16.19 5.39
CA GLU A 17 -5.50 -17.61 5.00
C GLU A 17 -4.08 -18.14 4.73
N GLY A 18 -3.09 -17.25 4.56
CA GLY A 18 -1.76 -17.62 4.11
C GLY A 18 -0.67 -17.47 5.17
N LYS A 19 0.13 -18.53 5.39
CA LYS A 19 1.46 -18.47 6.05
C LYS A 19 2.50 -17.63 5.27
N GLY A 20 2.06 -16.79 4.34
CA GLY A 20 2.90 -16.16 3.33
C GLY A 20 3.19 -14.69 3.64
N GLY A 21 4.42 -14.42 4.06
CA GLY A 21 5.08 -13.11 3.95
C GLY A 21 4.31 -11.93 4.54
N SER A 22 4.50 -11.69 5.84
CA SER A 22 4.00 -10.51 6.57
C SER A 22 4.50 -9.18 5.99
N VAL A 23 5.55 -9.17 5.17
CA VAL A 23 6.13 -7.96 4.61
C VAL A 23 5.86 -7.87 3.12
N VAL A 24 5.23 -6.78 2.69
CA VAL A 24 5.05 -6.45 1.28
C VAL A 24 5.64 -5.08 0.98
N VAL A 25 6.19 -4.93 -0.22
CA VAL A 25 6.71 -3.65 -0.68
C VAL A 25 5.72 -3.08 -1.67
N VAL A 26 5.39 -1.80 -1.51
CA VAL A 26 4.46 -1.08 -2.38
C VAL A 26 5.17 0.14 -2.93
N GLN A 27 5.22 0.27 -4.24
CA GLN A 27 5.58 1.52 -4.90
C GLN A 27 4.33 2.23 -5.40
N PHE A 28 4.26 3.53 -5.22
CA PHE A 28 3.17 4.34 -5.77
C PHE A 28 3.66 5.75 -6.06
N ARG A 29 2.91 6.47 -6.88
CA ARG A 29 3.11 7.90 -7.12
C ARG A 29 2.01 8.67 -6.44
N LEU A 30 2.28 9.91 -6.09
CA LEU A 30 1.26 10.81 -5.57
C LEU A 30 0.93 11.86 -6.61
N ALA A 31 -0.36 12.09 -6.82
CA ALA A 31 -0.86 13.25 -7.54
C ALA A 31 -0.74 14.51 -6.66
N GLU A 32 -0.86 15.69 -7.27
CA GLU A 32 -0.87 16.99 -6.58
C GLU A 32 -1.97 17.13 -5.52
N ASN A 33 -3.04 16.32 -5.63
CA ASN A 33 -4.13 16.26 -4.66
C ASN A 33 -3.94 15.15 -3.61
N ASN A 34 -2.72 14.64 -3.45
CA ASN A 34 -2.34 13.53 -2.58
C ASN A 34 -3.10 12.22 -2.86
N SER A 35 -3.63 12.05 -4.07
CA SER A 35 -4.20 10.77 -4.50
C SER A 35 -3.10 9.81 -4.93
N VAL A 36 -3.23 8.55 -4.53
CA VAL A 36 -2.33 7.48 -4.96
C VAL A 36 -2.56 7.18 -6.43
N LEU A 37 -1.50 7.26 -7.23
CA LEU A 37 -1.46 6.92 -8.63
C LEU A 37 -0.56 5.68 -8.84
N THR A 38 -1.02 4.79 -9.72
CA THR A 38 -0.22 3.65 -10.21
C THR A 38 0.44 2.81 -9.09
N PRO A 39 -0.30 2.38 -8.04
CA PRO A 39 0.27 1.54 -6.99
C PRO A 39 0.71 0.20 -7.58
N THR A 40 1.92 -0.21 -7.24
CA THR A 40 2.57 -1.44 -7.63
C THR A 40 2.94 -2.20 -6.37
N VAL A 41 2.29 -3.34 -6.15
CA VAL A 41 2.54 -4.19 -4.98
C VAL A 41 3.48 -5.34 -5.38
N PHE A 42 4.59 -5.45 -4.68
CA PHE A 42 5.57 -6.52 -4.81
C PHE A 42 5.31 -7.57 -3.73
N THR A 43 4.70 -8.68 -4.14
CA THR A 43 4.40 -9.83 -3.29
C THR A 43 4.39 -11.10 -4.15
N ALA A 44 4.66 -12.25 -3.54
CA ALA A 44 4.55 -13.56 -4.18
C ALA A 44 3.09 -14.04 -4.30
N ASN A 45 2.15 -13.39 -3.60
CA ASN A 45 0.74 -13.78 -3.59
C ASN A 45 -0.08 -12.86 -4.52
N GLU A 46 -0.51 -13.37 -5.67
CA GLU A 46 -1.24 -12.61 -6.68
C GLU A 46 -2.61 -12.09 -6.19
N LYS A 47 -3.28 -12.86 -5.34
CA LYS A 47 -4.57 -12.46 -4.74
C LYS A 47 -4.37 -11.24 -3.84
N LEU A 48 -3.33 -11.29 -3.00
CA LEU A 48 -2.90 -10.18 -2.15
C LEU A 48 -2.48 -8.97 -2.97
N LYS A 49 -1.71 -9.18 -4.05
CA LYS A 49 -1.27 -8.13 -4.96
C LYS A 49 -2.47 -7.36 -5.53
N SER A 50 -3.43 -8.08 -6.11
CA SER A 50 -4.61 -7.50 -6.74
C SER A 50 -5.48 -6.74 -5.74
N ASP A 51 -5.67 -7.33 -4.55
CA ASP A 51 -6.48 -6.74 -3.49
C ASP A 51 -5.86 -5.45 -2.94
N LEU A 52 -4.58 -5.48 -2.54
CA LEU A 52 -3.86 -4.30 -2.08
C LEU A 52 -3.76 -3.22 -3.17
N THR A 53 -3.51 -3.63 -4.42
CA THR A 53 -3.45 -2.68 -5.54
C THR A 53 -4.79 -1.95 -5.69
N ARG A 54 -5.92 -2.67 -5.60
CA ARG A 54 -7.27 -2.07 -5.66
C ARG A 54 -7.57 -1.13 -4.49
N GLN A 55 -7.22 -1.54 -3.28
CA GLN A 55 -7.41 -0.70 -2.09
C GLN A 55 -6.59 0.59 -2.18
N LEU A 56 -5.36 0.49 -2.69
CA LEU A 56 -4.46 1.63 -2.85
C LEU A 56 -4.85 2.56 -4.01
N LEU A 57 -5.42 2.03 -5.10
CA LEU A 57 -5.72 2.80 -6.32
C LEU A 57 -6.74 3.93 -6.09
N ASN A 58 -7.44 3.93 -4.95
CA ASN A 58 -8.38 4.95 -4.52
C ASN A 58 -8.05 5.53 -3.13
N ALA A 59 -6.92 5.13 -2.55
CA ALA A 59 -6.51 5.64 -1.25
C ALA A 59 -6.04 7.10 -1.41
N LYS A 60 -6.67 8.01 -0.66
CA LYS A 60 -6.12 9.33 -0.41
C LYS A 60 -5.22 9.25 0.81
N LEU A 61 -3.96 9.58 0.62
CA LEU A 61 -3.00 9.60 1.72
C LEU A 61 -2.90 11.03 2.23
N THR A 62 -3.09 11.24 3.52
CA THR A 62 -2.78 12.54 4.13
C THR A 62 -1.28 12.56 4.41
N VAL A 63 -0.53 12.76 3.33
CA VAL A 63 0.90 12.94 3.37
C VAL A 63 1.18 14.39 3.73
N GLY A 64 1.78 14.62 4.90
CA GLY A 64 2.26 15.96 5.29
C GLY A 64 3.20 16.52 4.22
N GLU A 65 3.40 17.85 4.23
CA GLU A 65 4.08 18.74 3.25
C GLU A 65 5.36 18.25 2.53
N GLN A 66 5.87 17.05 2.83
CA GLN A 66 7.07 16.45 2.26
C GLN A 66 6.82 15.41 1.15
N ALA A 67 5.57 15.19 0.72
CA ALA A 67 5.31 14.35 -0.44
C ALA A 67 5.41 15.17 -1.73
N THR A 68 6.48 14.95 -2.49
CA THR A 68 6.65 15.60 -3.79
C THR A 68 5.70 14.95 -4.81
N PRO A 69 4.75 15.70 -5.41
CA PRO A 69 3.89 15.15 -6.44
C PRO A 69 4.71 14.66 -7.63
N GLY A 70 4.34 13.49 -8.17
CA GLY A 70 5.07 12.83 -9.26
C GLY A 70 6.28 11.98 -8.83
N GLU A 71 6.71 12.06 -7.57
CA GLU A 71 7.78 11.20 -7.06
C GLU A 71 7.27 9.77 -6.82
N VAL A 72 8.16 8.79 -7.05
CA VAL A 72 7.87 7.38 -6.74
C VAL A 72 8.18 7.13 -5.28
N HIS A 73 7.14 6.98 -4.48
CA HIS A 73 7.24 6.59 -3.08
C HIS A 73 7.26 5.07 -2.96
N THR A 74 8.18 4.56 -2.14
CA THR A 74 8.27 3.13 -1.80
C THR A 74 7.94 2.97 -0.32
N ALA A 75 6.88 2.24 0.00
CA ALA A 75 6.47 1.90 1.36
C ALA A 75 6.64 0.40 1.61
N ARG A 76 7.21 0.04 2.76
CA ARG A 76 7.28 -1.36 3.20
C ARG A 76 6.21 -1.55 4.26
N LEU A 77 5.21 -2.37 3.95
CA LEU A 77 4.12 -2.67 4.86
C LEU A 77 4.41 -3.97 5.56
N HIS A 78 4.32 -3.95 6.88
CA HIS A 78 4.43 -5.13 7.72
C HIS A 78 3.08 -5.44 8.35
N PHE A 79 2.43 -6.49 7.86
CA PHE A 79 1.19 -7.02 8.38
C PHE A 79 1.49 -8.01 9.50
N LYS A 80 1.15 -7.65 10.73
CA LYS A 80 1.17 -8.57 11.87
C LYS A 80 -0.21 -9.23 11.98
N ALA A 81 -0.25 -10.55 12.14
CA ALA A 81 -1.46 -11.20 12.62
C ALA A 81 -1.59 -10.87 14.11
N GLU A 82 -2.66 -10.16 14.49
CA GLU A 82 -3.10 -10.06 15.90
C GLU A 82 -3.79 -11.35 16.33
#